data_AF-A0A0Q6JNP4-F1
#
_entry.id   AF-A0A0Q6JNP4-F1
#
_cell.length_a   1.000
_cell.length_b   1.000
_cell.length_c   1.000
_cell.angle_alpha   90.00
_cell.angle_beta   90.00
_cell.angle_gamma   90.00
#
_symmetry.space_group_name_H-M   'P 1'
#
loop_
_entity.id
_entity.type
_entity.pdbx_description
1 polymer ?
#
loop_
_entity_poly.entity_id
_entity_poly.type
_entity_poly.pdbx_seq_one_letter_code
_entity_poly.pdbx_strand_id
1 'polypeptide(L)'
;MTSARGRVNRVLSCIFLLAAARQDADERQTAELRDRVIPLAQGLRTNGGDTGKISLEIRRIMGPVWQPQGQWAEGRANVHTIVDDALTQRGINPTEAFKPPR
;
A
#
# COMPACT_ATOMS: atom_id res chain seq x y z
N MET A 1 -12.26 -13.80 -7.86
CA MET A 1 -10.78 -13.70 -8.00
C MET A 1 -10.40 -12.22 -8.07
N THR A 2 -9.41 -11.75 -7.31
CA THR A 2 -8.92 -10.36 -7.43
C THR A 2 -8.07 -10.21 -8.68
N SER A 3 -8.38 -9.24 -9.54
CA SER A 3 -7.62 -8.96 -10.76
C SER A 3 -6.17 -8.55 -10.44
N ALA A 4 -5.25 -8.74 -11.39
CA ALA A 4 -3.85 -8.30 -11.22
C ALA A 4 -3.76 -6.80 -10.89
N ARG A 5 -4.57 -5.98 -11.57
CA ARG A 5 -4.72 -4.55 -11.29
C ARG A 5 -5.20 -4.29 -9.86
N GLY A 6 -6.23 -5.01 -9.40
CA GLY A 6 -6.74 -4.90 -8.04
C GLY A 6 -5.69 -5.26 -6.99
N ARG A 7 -4.83 -6.24 -7.26
CA ARG A 7 -3.70 -6.59 -6.37
C ARG A 7 -2.66 -5.48 -6.31
N VAL A 8 -2.24 -4.92 -7.45
CA VAL A 8 -1.26 -3.82 -7.50
C VAL A 8 -1.77 -2.61 -6.73
N ASN A 9 -3.01 -2.18 -6.97
CA ASN A 9 -3.62 -1.05 -6.26
C ASN A 9 -3.67 -1.28 -4.75
N ARG A 10 -3.97 -2.51 -4.31
CA ARG A 10 -4.05 -2.85 -2.89
C ARG A 10 -2.68 -2.82 -2.21
N VAL A 11 -1.65 -3.37 -2.86
CA VAL A 11 -0.27 -3.32 -2.35
C VAL A 11 0.21 -1.87 -2.27
N LEU A 12 0.00 -1.08 -3.31
CA LEU A 12 0.41 0.33 -3.32
C LEU A 12 -0.33 1.16 -2.26
N SER A 13 -1.64 0.94 -2.10
CA SER A 13 -2.44 1.56 -1.04
C SER A 13 -1.93 1.20 0.37
N CYS A 14 -1.48 -0.04 0.56
CA CYS A 14 -0.89 -0.51 1.80
C CYS A 14 0.48 0.16 2.08
N ILE A 15 1.31 0.33 1.04
CA ILE A 15 2.59 1.05 1.14
C ILE A 15 2.36 2.50 1.53
N PHE A 16 1.40 3.19 0.90
CA PHE A 16 1.06 4.56 1.28
C PHE A 16 0.56 4.69 2.72
N LEU A 17 -0.24 3.73 3.19
CA LEU A 17 -0.68 3.70 4.58
C LEU A 17 0.51 3.55 5.55
N LEU A 18 1.46 2.66 5.23
CA LEU A 18 2.66 2.47 6.04
C LEU A 18 3.57 3.71 6.02
N ALA A 19 3.72 4.37 4.87
CA ALA A 19 4.49 5.61 4.75
C ALA A 19 3.88 6.73 5.60
N ALA A 20 2.56 6.90 5.54
CA ALA A 20 1.84 7.86 6.39
C ALA A 20 2.04 7.55 7.88
N ALA A 21 1.82 6.28 8.29
CA ALA A 21 2.02 5.87 9.67
C ALA A 21 3.45 6.12 10.14
N ARG A 22 4.43 5.86 9.28
CA ARG A 22 5.85 6.07 9.58
C ARG A 22 6.20 7.55 9.77
N GLN A 23 5.57 8.44 9.01
CA GLN A 23 5.77 9.88 9.11
C GLN A 23 5.21 10.46 10.42
N ASP A 24 4.05 9.96 10.86
CA ASP A 24 3.34 10.47 12.02
C ASP A 24 3.72 9.78 13.35
N ALA A 25 4.42 8.64 13.28
CA ALA A 25 4.72 7.80 14.43
C ALA A 25 5.72 8.45 15.40
N ASP A 26 5.44 8.35 16.70
CA ASP A 26 6.42 8.60 17.75
C ASP A 26 7.51 7.50 17.80
N GLU A 27 8.47 7.61 18.73
CA GLU A 27 9.57 6.63 18.87
C GLU A 27 9.09 5.22 19.22
N ARG A 28 8.05 5.10 20.05
CA ARG A 28 7.49 3.80 20.46
C ARG A 28 6.76 3.15 19.29
N GLN A 29 5.87 3.89 18.63
CA GLN A 29 5.14 3.47 17.44
C GLN A 29 6.12 3.12 16.32
N THR A 30 7.20 3.88 16.20
CA THR A 30 8.32 3.61 15.29
C THR A 30 8.90 2.22 15.50
N ALA A 31 9.24 1.88 16.75
CA ALA A 31 9.78 0.56 17.08
C ALA A 31 8.74 -0.54 16.79
N GLU A 32 7.47 -0.32 17.16
CA GLU A 32 6.41 -1.30 16.89
C GLU A 32 6.15 -1.52 15.40
N LEU A 33 6.15 -0.47 14.57
CA LEU A 33 6.02 -0.58 13.12
C LEU A 33 7.17 -1.42 12.55
N ARG A 34 8.40 -1.19 13.01
CA ARG A 34 9.58 -1.97 12.60
C ARG A 34 9.42 -3.44 12.97
N ASP A 35 9.05 -3.74 14.20
CA ASP A 35 9.12 -5.10 14.74
C ASP A 35 7.90 -5.95 14.35
N ARG A 36 6.73 -5.31 14.10
CA ARG A 36 5.48 -6.02 13.81
C ARG A 36 5.04 -5.92 12.35
N VAL A 37 5.25 -4.78 11.70
CA VAL A 37 4.72 -4.53 10.36
C VAL A 37 5.72 -4.91 9.26
N ILE A 38 7.01 -4.62 9.42
CA ILE A 38 8.02 -4.96 8.39
C ILE A 38 8.07 -6.46 8.09
N PRO A 39 8.05 -7.38 9.07
CA PRO A 39 8.03 -8.81 8.78
C PRO A 39 6.80 -9.23 7.96
N LEU A 40 5.63 -8.65 8.23
CA LEU A 40 4.41 -8.89 7.45
C LEU A 40 4.54 -8.33 6.03
N ALA A 41 5.16 -7.15 5.90
CA ALA A 41 5.37 -6.49 4.61
C ALA A 41 6.35 -7.25 3.70
N GLN A 42 7.23 -8.10 4.23
CA GLN A 42 8.08 -8.97 3.41
C GLN A 42 7.25 -9.89 2.50
N GLY A 43 6.08 -10.34 2.95
CA GLY A 43 5.15 -11.15 2.16
C GLY A 43 4.56 -10.40 0.95
N LEU A 44 4.54 -9.06 0.95
CA LEU A 44 4.05 -8.28 -0.20
C LEU A 44 4.86 -8.57 -1.47
N ARG A 45 6.16 -8.89 -1.34
CA ARG A 45 7.06 -9.15 -2.47
C ARG A 45 6.82 -10.49 -3.16
N THR A 46 6.28 -11.48 -2.47
CA THR A 46 6.22 -12.86 -2.96
C THR A 46 4.82 -13.26 -3.43
N ASN A 47 3.78 -12.92 -2.67
CA ASN A 47 2.40 -13.33 -2.97
C ASN A 47 1.39 -12.17 -2.89
N GLY A 48 1.88 -10.93 -2.87
CA GLY A 48 1.06 -9.74 -2.65
C GLY A 48 0.69 -9.50 -1.19
N GLY A 49 1.09 -10.41 -0.28
CA GLY A 49 0.95 -10.33 1.18
C GLY A 49 -0.49 -10.19 1.68
N ASP A 50 -0.65 -10.30 3.00
CA ASP A 50 -1.92 -9.97 3.64
C ASP A 50 -1.98 -8.47 3.96
N THR A 51 -2.29 -7.68 2.94
CA THR A 51 -2.48 -6.22 3.08
C THR A 51 -3.55 -5.86 4.12
N GLY A 52 -4.50 -6.75 4.39
CA GLY A 52 -5.54 -6.56 5.40
C GLY A 52 -4.95 -6.64 6.79
N LYS A 53 -4.18 -7.71 7.06
CA LYS A 53 -3.44 -7.88 8.32
C LYS A 53 -2.44 -6.74 8.56
N ILE A 54 -1.71 -6.31 7.54
CA ILE A 54 -0.80 -5.17 7.64
C ILE A 54 -1.55 -3.89 8.02
N SER A 55 -2.65 -3.59 7.32
CA SER A 55 -3.47 -2.40 7.61
C SER A 55 -4.06 -2.43 9.03
N LEU A 56 -4.45 -3.61 9.51
CA LEU A 56 -4.96 -3.80 10.86
C LEU A 56 -3.87 -3.55 11.92
N GLU A 57 -2.67 -4.10 11.72
CA GLU A 57 -1.55 -3.89 12.65
C GLU A 57 -1.12 -2.43 12.70
N ILE A 58 -1.07 -1.73 11.55
CA ILE A 58 -0.80 -0.29 11.52
C ILE A 58 -1.83 0.47 12.36
N ARG A 59 -3.13 0.21 12.19
CA ARG A 59 -4.18 0.87 12.98
C ARG A 59 -4.09 0.56 14.48
N ARG A 60 -3.66 -0.65 14.86
CA ARG A 60 -3.43 -1.00 16.27
C ARG A 60 -2.29 -0.18 16.89
N ILE A 61 -1.21 0.04 16.13
CA ILE A 61 -0.04 0.78 16.58
C ILE A 61 -0.34 2.29 16.64
N MET A 62 -0.94 2.84 15.59
CA MET A 62 -1.24 4.27 15.47
C MET A 62 -2.44 4.71 16.32
N GLY A 63 -3.33 3.77 16.66
CA GLY A 63 -4.52 4.03 17.45
C GLY A 63 -5.79 4.23 16.60
N PRO A 64 -6.98 4.12 17.23
CA PRO A 64 -8.26 4.04 16.52
C PRO A 64 -8.70 5.35 15.85
N VAL A 65 -8.17 6.49 16.29
CA VAL A 65 -8.53 7.81 15.76
C VAL A 65 -7.55 8.30 14.69
N TRP A 66 -6.41 7.63 14.53
CA TRP A 66 -5.43 8.04 13.53
C TRP A 66 -5.97 7.84 12.11
N GLN A 67 -5.73 8.84 11.27
CA GLN A 67 -6.01 8.80 9.85
C GLN A 67 -4.79 9.34 9.11
N PRO A 68 -4.38 8.73 7.98
CA PRO A 68 -3.28 9.26 7.18
C PRO A 68 -3.64 10.64 6.63
N GLN A 69 -2.68 11.56 6.58
CA GLN A 69 -2.85 12.92 6.05
C GLN A 69 -1.80 13.27 4.98
N GLY A 70 -2.02 14.41 4.30
CA GLY A 70 -1.10 14.97 3.31
C GLY A 70 -0.88 14.07 2.08
N GLN A 71 0.30 14.19 1.49
CA GLN A 71 0.66 13.54 0.22
C GLN A 71 0.46 12.01 0.22
N TRP A 72 0.62 11.35 1.38
CA TRP A 72 0.45 9.90 1.49
C TRP A 72 -1.03 9.49 1.50
N ALA A 73 -1.90 10.30 2.09
CA ALA A 73 -3.34 10.08 2.03
C ALA A 73 -3.88 10.27 0.61
N GLU A 74 -3.42 11.33 -0.06
CA GLU A 74 -3.74 11.61 -1.47
C GLU A 74 -3.25 10.49 -2.38
N GLY A 75 -1.98 10.08 -2.25
CA GLY A 75 -1.42 8.97 -3.01
C GLY A 75 -2.21 7.67 -2.80
N ARG A 76 -2.67 7.41 -1.58
CA ARG A 76 -3.51 6.25 -1.24
C ARG A 76 -4.88 6.29 -1.91
N ALA A 77 -5.51 7.46 -2.02
CA ALA A 77 -6.80 7.63 -2.70
C ALA A 77 -6.64 7.48 -4.23
N ASN A 78 -5.51 7.92 -4.76
CA ASN A 78 -5.24 8.02 -6.20
C ASN A 78 -4.35 6.91 -6.76
N VAL A 79 -4.24 5.76 -6.06
CA VAL A 79 -3.38 4.64 -6.49
C VAL A 79 -3.64 4.17 -7.92
N HIS A 80 -4.88 4.24 -8.39
CA HIS A 80 -5.26 3.83 -9.73
C HIS A 80 -4.65 4.76 -10.80
N THR A 81 -4.69 6.07 -10.56
CA THR A 81 -4.11 7.09 -11.43
C THR A 81 -2.58 6.98 -11.44
N ILE A 82 -1.96 6.81 -10.28
CA ILE A 82 -0.49 6.66 -10.17
C ILE A 82 0.02 5.49 -11.01
N VAL A 83 -0.68 4.36 -10.99
CA VAL A 83 -0.31 3.17 -11.78
C VAL A 83 -0.51 3.43 -13.28
N ASP A 84 -1.62 4.04 -13.67
CA ASP A 84 -1.93 4.31 -15.08
C ASP A 84 -0.97 5.34 -15.68
N ASP A 85 -0.65 6.40 -14.94
CA ASP A 85 0.32 7.41 -15.35
C ASP A 85 1.72 6.80 -15.51
N ALA A 86 2.15 5.96 -14.56
CA ALA A 86 3.45 5.30 -14.62
C ALA A 86 3.58 4.33 -15.80
N LEU A 87 2.49 3.65 -16.18
CA LEU A 87 2.46 2.79 -17.37
C LEU A 87 2.47 3.62 -18.65
N THR A 88 1.65 4.66 -18.70
CA THR A 88 1.53 5.56 -19.87
C THR A 88 2.85 6.28 -20.16
N GLN A 89 3.56 6.76 -19.13
CA GLN A 89 4.89 7.36 -19.26
C GLN A 89 5.94 6.40 -19.83
N ARG A 90 5.73 5.10 -19.68
CA ARG A 90 6.59 4.05 -20.24
C ARG A 90 6.13 3.59 -21.63
N GLY A 91 5.12 4.24 -22.21
CA GLY A 91 4.52 3.86 -23.49
C GLY A 91 3.66 2.60 -23.42
N ILE A 92 3.24 2.18 -22.22
CA ILE A 92 2.44 0.97 -22.01
C ILE A 92 0.98 1.37 -21.82
N ASN A 93 0.06 0.78 -22.58
CA ASN A 93 -1.39 0.98 -22.38
C ASN A 93 -1.85 0.28 -21.08
N PRO A 94 -2.34 1.01 -20.06
CA PRO A 94 -2.74 0.42 -18.78
C PRO A 94 -3.85 -0.62 -18.90
N THR A 95 -4.75 -0.47 -19.87
CA THR A 95 -5.85 -1.42 -20.09
C THR A 95 -5.33 -2.75 -20.60
N GLU A 96 -4.38 -2.74 -21.53
CA GLU A 96 -3.77 -3.96 -22.08
C GLU A 96 -2.85 -4.64 -21.05
N ALA A 97 -2.11 -3.86 -20.26
CA ALA A 97 -1.13 -4.37 -19.30
C ALA A 97 -1.72 -5.31 -18.22
N PHE A 98 -2.99 -5.15 -17.90
CA PHE A 98 -3.68 -5.95 -16.88
C PHE A 98 -4.69 -6.95 -17.44
N LYS A 99 -4.76 -7.14 -18.77
CA LYS A 99 -5.60 -8.19 -19.36
C LYS A 99 -5.11 -9.57 -18.91
N PRO A 100 -6.02 -10.52 -18.67
CA PRO A 100 -5.63 -11.92 -18.45
C PRO A 100 -4.84 -12.43 -19.66
N PRO A 101 -3.83 -13.32 -19.45
CA PRO A 101 -3.22 -14.04 -20.56
C PRO A 101 -4.29 -14.85 -21.30
N ARG A 102 -4.16 -14.90 -22.63
CA ARG A 102 -5.00 -15.74 -23.49
C ARG A 102 -4.61 -17.21 -23.36
#